data_AF-A0A060Z419-F1
#
_entry.id   AF-A0A060Z419-F1
#
_cell.length_a   1.000
_cell.length_b   1.000
_cell.length_c   1.000
_cell.angle_alpha   90.00
_cell.angle_beta   90.00
_cell.angle_gamma   90.00
#
_symmetry.space_group_name_H-M   'P 1'
#
loop_
_entity.id
_entity.type
_entity.pdbx_description
1 polymer ?
#
loop_
_entity_poly.entity_id
_entity_poly.type
_entity_poly.pdbx_seq_one_letter_code
_entity_poly.pdbx_strand_id
1 'polypeptide(L)' 'MAVTALVLLVLSSSLSHTEAVLFGEPRIFGDDATGYGPIFEEEPLDIVYTKESPDRLISMNCRARANPAPTYR' A
#
# COMPACT_ATOMS: atom_id res chain seq x y z
N MET A 1 -28.71 7.36 30.24
CA MET A 1 -28.42 8.06 28.97
C MET A 1 -26.93 8.36 28.79
N ALA A 2 -26.24 8.94 29.77
CA ALA A 2 -24.79 9.22 29.66
C ALA A 2 -23.91 7.96 29.74
N VAL A 3 -24.24 7.02 30.64
CA VAL A 3 -23.48 5.77 30.83
C VAL A 3 -23.54 4.89 29.58
N THR A 4 -24.72 4.77 28.96
CA THR A 4 -24.88 4.02 27.71
C THR A 4 -24.11 4.65 26.54
N ALA A 5 -24.10 5.99 26.44
CA ALA A 5 -23.29 6.68 25.43
C ALA A 5 -21.79 6.47 25.63
N LEU A 6 -21.32 6.50 26.89
CA LEU A 6 -19.91 6.26 27.24
C LEU A 6 -19.48 4.83 26.91
N VAL A 7 -20.33 3.84 27.22
CA VAL A 7 -20.07 2.43 26.89
C VAL A 7 -20.00 2.21 25.37
N LEU A 8 -20.89 2.85 24.60
CA LEU A 8 -20.87 2.74 23.14
C LEU A 8 -19.62 3.38 22.51
N LEU A 9 -19.14 4.50 23.06
CA LEU A 9 -17.89 5.15 22.64
C LEU A 9 -16.64 4.30 22.95
N VAL A 10 -16.64 3.62 24.09
CA VAL A 10 -15.55 2.69 24.46
C VAL A 10 -15.59 1.43 23.57
N LEU A 11 -16.77 0.90 23.28
CA LEU A 11 -16.92 -0.25 22.37
C LEU A 11 -16.47 0.09 20.95
N SER A 12 -16.88 1.24 20.40
CA SER A 12 -16.51 1.62 19.04
C SER A 12 -15.00 1.87 18.88
N SER A 13 -14.36 2.51 19.87
CA SER A 13 -12.91 2.72 19.87
C SER A 13 -12.12 1.41 19.97
N SER A 14 -12.59 0.46 20.79
CA SER A 14 -11.97 -0.87 20.87
C SER A 14 -12.12 -1.68 19.58
N LEU A 15 -13.27 -1.59 18.90
CA LEU A 15 -13.51 -2.28 17.63
C LEU A 15 -12.59 -1.78 16.52
N SER A 16 -12.33 -0.46 16.47
CA SER A 16 -11.39 0.15 15.52
C SER A 16 -9.93 -0.26 15.75
N HIS A 17 -9.53 -0.56 16.99
CA HIS A 17 -8.19 -1.06 17.29
C HIS A 17 -8.03 -2.55 16.95
N THR A 18 -9.06 -3.37 17.15
CA THR A 18 -9.02 -4.79 16.79
C THR A 18 -8.94 -5.02 15.30
N GLU A 19 -9.62 -4.22 14.46
CA GLU A 19 -9.54 -4.35 12.99
C GLU A 19 -8.10 -4.12 12.49
N ALA A 20 -7.40 -3.10 12.98
CA ALA A 20 -6.03 -2.82 12.55
C ALA A 20 -5.00 -3.88 12.98
N VAL A 21 -5.29 -4.63 14.06
CA VAL A 21 -4.45 -5.74 14.54
C VAL A 21 -4.79 -7.06 13.83
N LEU A 22 -6.06 -7.27 13.48
CA LEU A 22 -6.57 -8.52 12.89
C LEU A 22 -6.41 -8.55 11.35
N PHE A 23 -6.43 -7.39 10.68
CA PHE A 23 -6.15 -7.27 9.24
C PHE A 23 -4.66 -7.14 8.89
N GLY A 24 -3.77 -7.04 9.90
CA GLY A 24 -2.33 -7.10 9.68
C GLY A 24 -1.81 -6.10 8.64
N GLU A 25 -2.45 -4.93 8.50
CA GLU A 25 -1.99 -3.93 7.56
C GLU A 25 -0.64 -3.38 8.06
N PRO A 26 0.44 -3.53 7.27
CA PRO A 26 1.76 -3.07 7.66
C PRO A 26 1.73 -1.56 7.86
N ARG A 27 2.02 -1.12 9.07
CA ARG A 27 2.19 0.29 9.36
C ARG A 27 3.57 0.72 8.90
N ILE A 28 3.65 1.83 8.15
CA ILE A 28 4.91 2.40 7.67
C ILE A 28 5.55 3.32 8.74
N PHE A 29 4.84 3.58 9.85
CA PHE A 29 5.29 4.45 10.94
C PHE A 29 4.88 3.93 12.33
N GLY A 30 5.69 4.22 13.35
CA GLY A 30 5.55 3.76 14.74
C GLY A 30 6.61 2.72 15.13
N ASP A 31 6.85 2.53 16.43
CA ASP A 31 7.90 1.62 16.93
C ASP A 31 7.67 0.14 16.53
N ASP A 32 6.43 -0.24 16.24
CA ASP A 32 6.03 -1.58 15.75
C ASP A 32 5.81 -1.62 14.22
N ALA A 33 6.36 -0.65 13.46
CA ALA A 33 6.21 -0.60 12.01
C ALA A 33 6.93 -1.75 11.31
N THR A 34 6.17 -2.64 10.68
CA THR A 34 6.68 -3.71 9.79
C THR A 34 6.59 -3.31 8.31
N GLY A 35 5.99 -2.15 8.02
CA GLY A 35 5.82 -1.60 6.69
C GLY A 35 6.99 -0.75 6.23
N TYR A 36 7.18 -0.66 4.92
CA TYR A 36 8.16 0.23 4.28
C TYR A 36 7.57 0.80 2.99
N GLY A 37 7.98 2.03 2.66
CA GLY A 37 7.54 2.71 1.44
C GLY A 37 8.07 2.03 0.16
N PRO A 38 7.55 2.39 -1.01
CA PRO A 38 8.00 1.82 -2.28
C PRO A 38 9.49 2.06 -2.55
N ILE A 39 10.21 0.98 -2.85
CA ILE A 39 11.60 0.97 -3.29
C ILE A 39 11.61 0.34 -4.68
N PHE A 40 12.17 1.04 -5.67
CA PHE A 40 12.29 0.51 -7.03
C PHE A 40 13.28 -0.64 -7.07
N GLU A 41 12.81 -1.77 -7.57
CA GLU A 41 13.67 -2.87 -8.02
C GLU A 41 14.02 -2.75 -9.49
N GLU A 42 13.08 -2.22 -10.28
CA GLU A 42 13.23 -2.00 -11.72
C GLU A 42 12.54 -0.68 -12.07
N GLU A 43 13.34 0.27 -12.54
CA GLU A 43 12.87 1.57 -13.01
C GLU A 43 12.59 1.51 -14.52
N PRO A 44 11.62 2.30 -15.02
CA PRO A 44 11.40 2.43 -16.45
C PRO A 44 12.63 3.03 -17.12
N LEU A 45 13.09 2.37 -18.19
CA LEU A 45 14.23 2.79 -18.99
C LEU A 45 13.77 3.44 -20.30
N ASP A 46 14.60 4.32 -20.84
CA ASP A 46 14.35 4.94 -22.13
C ASP A 46 14.48 3.90 -23.27
N ILE A 47 13.41 3.74 -24.05
CA ILE A 47 13.37 2.83 -25.19
C ILE A 47 13.10 3.65 -26.45
N VAL A 48 13.91 3.44 -27.49
CA VAL A 48 13.69 4.05 -28.80
C VAL A 48 12.84 3.10 -29.65
N TYR A 49 11.62 3.54 -29.97
CA TYR A 49 10.72 2.81 -30.85
C TYR A 49 10.88 3.27 -32.30
N THR A 50 11.05 2.32 -33.22
CA THR A 50 11.13 2.59 -34.67
C THR A 50 9.79 2.29 -35.34
N LYS A 51 9.45 3.01 -36.41
CA LYS A 51 8.17 2.82 -37.10
C LYS A 51 8.09 1.45 -37.80
N GLU A 52 9.24 0.89 -38.15
CA GLU A 52 9.39 -0.39 -38.82
C GLU A 52 9.45 -1.57 -37.84
N SER A 53 9.35 -1.35 -36.52
CA SER A 53 9.41 -2.46 -35.56
C SER A 53 8.25 -3.43 -35.80
N PRO A 54 8.51 -4.75 -35.79
CA PRO A 54 7.44 -5.75 -35.90
C PRO A 54 6.53 -5.73 -34.68
N ASP A 55 7.05 -5.26 -33.54
CA ASP A 55 6.32 -5.09 -32.30
C ASP A 55 5.40 -3.87 -32.41
N ARG A 56 4.11 -4.08 -32.15
CA ARG A 56 3.05 -3.04 -32.20
C ARG A 56 2.70 -2.47 -30.83
N LEU A 57 3.46 -2.85 -29.80
CA LEU A 57 3.23 -2.50 -28.41
C LEU A 57 4.56 -2.07 -27.78
N ILE A 58 4.54 -0.95 -27.07
CA ILE A 58 5.65 -0.52 -26.22
C ILE A 58 5.30 -0.94 -24.79
N SER A 59 6.18 -1.73 -24.16
CA SER A 59 6.07 -2.09 -22.75
C SER A 59 7.21 -1.44 -21.97
N MET A 60 6.87 -0.76 -20.90
CA MET A 60 7.83 -0.15 -19.98
C MET A 60 7.79 -0.95 -18.69
N ASN A 61 8.93 -1.52 -18.29
CA ASN A 61 9.01 -2.26 -17.05
C ASN A 61 9.06 -1.30 -15.86
N CYS A 62 8.30 -1.61 -14.81
CA CYS A 62 8.34 -0.90 -13.55
C CYS A 62 8.01 -1.90 -12.43
N ARG A 63 8.94 -2.08 -11.50
CA ARG A 63 8.75 -2.94 -10.33
C ARG A 63 9.24 -2.23 -9.10
N ALA A 64 8.34 -2.06 -8.14
CA ALA A 64 8.63 -1.56 -6.81
C ALA A 64 8.24 -2.61 -5.77
N ARG A 65 9.00 -2.65 -4.69
CA ARG A 65 8.66 -3.39 -3.47
C ARG A 65 8.22 -2.41 -2.40
N ALA A 66 7.12 -2.73 -1.75
CA ALA A 66 6.61 -2.00 -0.61
C ALA A 66 5.89 -2.97 0.32
N ASN A 67 5.70 -2.56 1.56
CA ASN A 67 4.82 -3.24 2.48
C ASN A 67 3.94 -2.19 3.18
N PRO A 68 2.63 -2.12 2.90
CA PRO A 68 1.82 -2.98 2.00
C PRO A 68 2.19 -2.84 0.51
N ALA A 69 1.68 -3.75 -0.33
CA ALA A 69 2.02 -3.82 -1.75
C ALA A 69 1.76 -2.49 -2.49
N PRO A 70 2.67 -2.07 -3.40
CA PRO A 70 2.55 -0.78 -4.07
C PRO A 70 1.48 -0.80 -5.16
N THR A 71 0.88 0.36 -5.44
CA THR A 71 -0.04 0.57 -6.55
C THR A 71 0.63 1.44 -7.61
N TYR A 72 0.57 1.02 -8.87
CA TYR A 72 1.07 1.78 -10.02
C TYR A 72 -0.07 2.63 -10.60
N ARG A 73 0.23 3.86 -11.06
CA ARG A 73 -0.74 4.80 -11.65
C ARG A 73 -0.19 5.43 -12.91
#